data_AF-A0A7I9V9C2-F1
#
_entry.id   AF-A0A7I9V9C2-F1
#
_cell.length_a   1.000
_cell.length_b   1.000
_cell.length_c   1.000
_cell.angle_alpha   90.00
_cell.angle_beta   90.00
_cell.angle_gamma   90.00
#
_symmetry.space_group_name_H-M   'P 1'
#
loop_
_entity.id
_entity.type
_entity.pdbx_description
1 polymer ?
#
loop_
_entity_poly.entity_id
_entity_poly.type
_entity_poly.pdbx_seq_one_letter_code
_entity_poly.pdbx_strand_id
1 'polypeptide(L)'
;MNTPSDSPQSGNAPRDCGSSDTRLVGDLSIGQLCVLHLENLDEPVTVAERAFLFGNDPEALAGAAGLAVEQDRAWSASALDELGSDPETAEVNLGEARAWSQDASKAAKALAFVRAQGLRPHMFVFDQELDDIQRHEREWLDVHIACKAKWNETEHCPTHGAAITAGRERQRQATIALRKAVHTAMRVAEEHPEKFTASTNPRPDGSRD
;
A
#
# COMPACT_ATOMS: atom_id res chain seq x y z
N MET A 1 54.25 -13.40 29.45
CA MET A 1 53.91 -12.74 28.18
C MET A 1 52.39 -12.69 28.15
N ASN A 2 51.68 -11.67 28.65
CA ASN A 2 51.60 -10.26 28.23
C ASN A 2 51.42 -10.08 26.73
N THR A 3 50.17 -10.05 26.25
CA THR A 3 49.49 -8.82 25.78
C THR A 3 47.98 -9.07 25.63
N PRO A 4 47.13 -8.13 26.08
CA PRO A 4 45.68 -8.10 25.84
C PRO A 4 45.37 -7.39 24.53
N SER A 5 44.22 -7.69 23.93
CA SER A 5 43.60 -6.83 22.91
C SER A 5 42.29 -6.31 23.45
N ASP A 6 42.37 -5.11 24.00
CA ASP A 6 41.25 -4.23 24.32
C ASP A 6 40.91 -3.35 23.12
N SER A 7 39.63 -2.97 23.08
CA SER A 7 39.05 -1.74 22.50
C SER A 7 38.35 -1.84 21.13
N PRO A 8 37.39 -0.92 20.83
CA PRO A 8 36.13 -0.72 21.53
C PRO A 8 34.96 -0.31 20.59
N GLN A 9 33.79 -0.06 21.18
CA GLN A 9 32.78 0.91 20.75
C GLN A 9 31.95 0.68 19.48
N SER A 10 30.65 0.68 19.71
CA SER A 10 29.62 1.53 19.08
C SER A 10 28.44 0.62 18.75
N GLY A 11 27.35 0.67 19.48
CA GLY A 11 26.56 1.87 19.63
C GLY A 11 25.25 1.61 18.88
N ASN A 12 24.15 1.92 19.56
CA ASN A 12 22.79 1.95 19.02
C ASN A 12 22.09 0.59 18.92
N ALA A 13 21.47 0.21 20.03
CA ALA A 13 20.07 -0.22 19.94
C ALA A 13 19.29 0.83 19.11
N PRO A 14 18.48 0.45 18.12
CA PRO A 14 17.49 1.37 17.61
C PRO A 14 16.46 1.55 18.73
N ARG A 15 16.54 2.72 19.37
CA ARG A 15 15.40 3.34 20.01
C ARG A 15 14.38 3.61 18.91
N ASP A 16 13.37 2.75 18.76
CA ASP A 16 12.14 3.18 18.09
C ASP A 16 11.30 3.93 19.11
N CYS A 17 11.66 5.20 19.25
CA CYS A 17 10.87 6.22 19.92
C CYS A 17 10.45 7.22 18.85
N GLY A 18 9.23 7.04 18.33
CA GLY A 18 8.41 8.09 17.74
C GLY A 18 8.82 8.58 16.36
N SER A 19 8.48 7.81 15.32
CA SER A 19 7.96 8.36 14.08
C SER A 19 6.73 7.55 13.68
N SER A 20 5.83 8.12 12.89
CA SER A 20 4.59 7.48 12.42
C SER A 20 4.92 6.23 11.59
N ASP A 21 5.09 5.08 12.24
CA ASP A 21 5.46 3.83 11.57
C ASP A 21 4.40 3.46 10.54
N THR A 22 4.75 3.69 9.27
CA THR A 22 3.96 3.23 8.14
C THR A 22 3.97 1.71 8.18
N ARG A 23 2.83 1.10 8.53
CA ARG A 23 2.71 -0.35 8.59
C ARG A 23 2.84 -0.94 7.19
N LEU A 24 3.78 -1.88 7.04
CA LEU A 24 4.09 -2.57 5.79
C LEU A 24 3.55 -4.01 5.79
N VAL A 25 3.15 -4.50 4.61
CA VAL A 25 2.78 -5.89 4.30
C VAL A 25 3.35 -6.23 2.93
N GLY A 26 4.26 -7.20 2.85
CA GLY A 26 4.88 -7.61 1.57
C GLY A 26 5.58 -6.46 0.85
N ASP A 27 6.38 -5.67 1.59
CA ASP A 27 7.11 -4.47 1.15
C ASP A 27 6.26 -3.24 0.77
N LEU A 28 4.92 -3.37 0.74
CA LEU A 28 4.02 -2.25 0.50
C LEU A 28 3.42 -1.73 1.80
N SER A 29 3.21 -0.41 1.89
CA SER A 29 2.40 0.13 2.98
C SER A 29 0.95 -0.31 2.85
N ILE A 30 0.27 -0.40 3.99
CA ILE A 30 -1.16 -0.68 4.04
C ILE A 30 -1.97 0.32 3.17
N GLY A 31 -1.58 1.60 3.14
CA GLY A 31 -2.17 2.61 2.26
C GLY A 31 -1.97 2.28 0.76
N GLN A 32 -0.79 1.81 0.37
CA GLN A 32 -0.52 1.36 -1.01
C GLN A 32 -1.35 0.13 -1.39
N LEU A 33 -1.53 -0.83 -0.47
CA LEU A 33 -2.39 -1.99 -0.71
C LEU A 33 -3.86 -1.58 -0.92
N CYS A 34 -4.38 -0.65 -0.13
CA CYS A 34 -5.71 -0.10 -0.37
C CYS A 34 -5.81 0.54 -1.75
N VAL A 35 -4.84 1.39 -2.12
CA VAL A 35 -4.82 2.03 -3.43
C VAL A 35 -4.82 1.00 -4.56
N LEU A 36 -3.98 -0.04 -4.47
CA LEU A 36 -3.91 -1.10 -5.46
C LEU A 36 -5.28 -1.76 -5.68
N HIS A 37 -5.95 -2.15 -4.60
CA HIS A 37 -7.27 -2.77 -4.72
C HIS A 37 -8.33 -1.78 -5.24
N LEU A 38 -8.30 -0.52 -4.78
CA LEU A 38 -9.30 0.47 -5.18
C LEU A 38 -9.13 0.95 -6.63
N GLU A 39 -7.90 0.96 -7.16
CA GLU A 39 -7.62 1.28 -8.57
C GLU A 39 -8.01 0.14 -9.54
N ASN A 40 -8.26 -1.07 -9.04
CA ASN A 40 -8.85 -2.16 -9.83
C ASN A 40 -10.36 -1.99 -10.10
N LEU A 41 -11.01 -0.97 -9.52
CA LEU A 41 -12.39 -0.62 -9.83
C LEU A 41 -12.45 0.38 -11.00
N ASP A 42 -13.62 0.49 -11.63
CA ASP A 42 -13.85 1.38 -12.79
C ASP A 42 -13.67 2.88 -12.46
N GLU A 43 -13.70 3.25 -11.17
CA GLU A 43 -13.57 4.62 -10.68
C GLU A 43 -12.20 4.85 -10.02
N PRO A 44 -11.37 5.79 -10.53
CA PRO A 44 -10.06 6.06 -9.95
C PRO A 44 -10.17 6.68 -8.55
N VAL A 45 -9.15 6.44 -7.72
CA VAL A 45 -9.00 7.08 -6.41
C VAL A 45 -8.68 8.57 -6.60
N THR A 46 -9.44 9.44 -5.96
CA THR A 46 -9.22 10.89 -5.95
C THR A 46 -7.97 11.27 -5.14
N VAL A 47 -7.46 12.49 -5.36
CA VAL A 47 -6.31 13.01 -4.61
C VAL A 47 -6.58 13.05 -3.10
N ALA A 48 -7.79 13.41 -2.69
CA ALA A 48 -8.19 13.48 -1.29
C ALA A 48 -8.33 12.08 -0.66
N GLU A 49 -8.97 11.12 -1.35
CA GLU A 49 -9.02 9.73 -0.88
C GLU A 49 -7.61 9.15 -0.75
N ARG A 50 -6.73 9.39 -1.72
CA ARG A 50 -5.35 8.93 -1.63
C ARG A 50 -4.64 9.55 -0.43
N ALA A 51 -4.73 10.86 -0.24
CA ALA A 51 -4.15 11.52 0.95
C ALA A 51 -4.64 10.87 2.26
N PHE A 52 -5.95 10.62 2.36
CA PHE A 52 -6.57 9.96 3.50
C PHE A 52 -6.08 8.52 3.71
N LEU A 53 -5.94 7.73 2.64
CA LEU A 53 -5.43 6.36 2.72
C LEU A 53 -3.98 6.28 3.23
N PHE A 54 -3.20 7.34 3.04
CA PHE A 54 -1.86 7.50 3.62
C PHE A 54 -1.88 8.24 4.96
N GLY A 55 -3.04 8.29 5.64
CA GLY A 55 -3.15 8.89 6.96
C GLY A 55 -3.03 10.41 6.96
N ASN A 56 -3.18 11.09 5.82
CA ASN A 56 -2.79 12.50 5.63
C ASN A 56 -1.35 12.80 6.10
N ASP A 57 -0.48 11.79 6.11
CA ASP A 57 0.88 11.92 6.62
C ASP A 57 1.82 12.32 5.46
N PRO A 58 2.43 13.52 5.52
CA PRO A 58 3.39 13.96 4.51
C PRO A 58 4.60 13.03 4.36
N GLU A 59 5.05 12.39 5.45
CA GLU A 59 6.19 11.47 5.42
C GLU A 59 5.79 10.16 4.73
N ALA A 60 4.64 9.59 5.07
CA ALA A 60 4.13 8.39 4.40
C ALA A 60 3.90 8.62 2.89
N LEU A 61 3.33 9.77 2.52
CA LEU A 61 3.13 10.14 1.11
C LEU A 61 4.44 10.40 0.36
N ALA A 62 5.42 11.03 1.01
CA ALA A 62 6.74 11.23 0.43
C ALA A 62 7.50 9.90 0.27
N GLY A 63 7.41 9.01 1.27
CA GLY A 63 7.96 7.66 1.22
C GLY A 63 7.33 6.82 0.12
N ALA A 64 6.00 6.86 -0.01
CA ALA A 64 5.28 6.17 -1.08
C ALA A 64 5.69 6.69 -2.47
N ALA A 65 5.82 8.00 -2.64
CA ALA A 65 6.30 8.59 -3.88
C ALA A 65 7.75 8.17 -4.20
N GLY A 66 8.63 8.15 -3.18
CA GLY A 66 10.00 7.69 -3.31
C GLY A 66 10.10 6.23 -3.73
N LEU A 67 9.39 5.34 -3.02
CA LEU A 67 9.32 3.91 -3.34
C LEU A 67 8.79 3.67 -4.76
N ALA A 68 7.73 4.38 -5.16
CA ALA A 68 7.18 4.24 -6.51
C ALA A 68 8.19 4.68 -7.60
N VAL A 69 9.01 5.71 -7.36
CA VAL A 69 10.10 6.09 -8.26
C VAL A 69 11.21 5.03 -8.32
N GLU A 70 11.53 4.42 -7.18
CA GLU A 70 12.51 3.33 -7.13
C GLU A 70 12.03 2.11 -7.91
N GLN A 71 10.75 1.74 -7.75
CA GLN A 71 10.12 0.66 -8.49
C GLN A 71 10.07 0.96 -10.00
N ASP A 72 9.63 2.16 -10.41
CA ASP A 72 9.66 2.59 -11.82
C ASP A 72 11.04 2.40 -12.45
N ARG A 73 12.10 2.82 -11.75
CA ARG A 73 13.49 2.63 -12.21
C ARG A 73 13.89 1.17 -12.30
N ALA A 74 13.54 0.35 -11.31
CA ALA A 74 13.86 -1.07 -11.29
C ALA A 74 13.19 -1.79 -12.48
N TRP A 75 11.89 -1.57 -12.67
CA TRP A 75 11.14 -2.15 -13.78
C TRP A 75 11.60 -1.64 -15.15
N SER A 76 11.94 -0.35 -15.26
CA SER A 76 12.52 0.24 -16.48
C SER A 76 13.88 -0.39 -16.82
N ALA A 77 14.74 -0.64 -15.83
CA ALA A 77 16.02 -1.29 -16.05
C ALA A 77 15.82 -2.74 -16.53
N SER A 78 14.95 -3.51 -15.85
CA SER A 78 14.60 -4.87 -16.27
C SER A 78 14.02 -4.91 -17.68
N ALA A 79 13.24 -3.91 -18.10
CA ALA A 79 12.74 -3.82 -19.47
C ALA A 79 13.86 -3.62 -20.51
N LEU A 80 14.87 -2.81 -20.19
CA LEU A 80 16.01 -2.57 -21.09
C LEU A 80 16.87 -3.83 -21.28
N ASP A 81 17.07 -4.59 -20.20
CA ASP A 81 17.84 -5.83 -20.23
C ASP A 81 17.17 -6.90 -21.11
N GLU A 82 15.83 -6.96 -21.12
CA GLU A 82 15.06 -7.95 -21.88
C GLU A 82 14.73 -7.56 -23.32
N LEU A 83 14.94 -6.29 -23.71
CA LEU A 83 14.49 -5.75 -25.00
C LEU A 83 15.00 -6.50 -26.23
N GLY A 84 16.18 -7.14 -26.12
CA GLY A 84 16.80 -7.92 -27.20
C GLY A 84 16.56 -9.43 -27.15
N SER A 85 16.24 -9.98 -25.98
CA SER A 85 16.07 -11.42 -25.74
C SER A 85 14.61 -11.84 -25.72
N ASP A 86 13.77 -11.06 -25.04
CA ASP A 86 12.37 -11.34 -24.82
C ASP A 86 11.54 -10.05 -24.86
N PRO A 87 11.12 -9.61 -26.06
CA PRO A 87 10.33 -8.40 -26.24
C PRO A 87 8.98 -8.41 -25.51
N GLU A 88 8.37 -9.58 -25.29
CA GLU A 88 7.09 -9.69 -24.58
C GLU A 88 7.29 -9.38 -23.09
N THR A 89 8.34 -9.95 -22.47
CA THR A 89 8.70 -9.64 -21.09
C THR A 89 9.13 -8.17 -20.94
N ALA A 90 9.86 -7.62 -21.91
CA ALA A 90 10.22 -6.20 -21.91
C ALA A 90 8.97 -5.29 -21.93
N GLU A 91 7.94 -5.63 -22.71
CA GLU A 91 6.69 -4.87 -22.75
C GLU A 91 5.93 -4.90 -21.42
N VAL A 92 5.86 -6.07 -20.77
CA VAL A 92 5.28 -6.22 -19.42
C VAL A 92 6.02 -5.34 -18.42
N ASN A 93 7.36 -5.42 -18.40
CA ASN A 93 8.19 -4.62 -17.50
C ASN A 93 8.02 -3.10 -17.73
N LEU A 94 7.88 -2.66 -18.99
CA LEU A 94 7.56 -1.26 -19.29
C LEU A 94 6.15 -0.87 -18.82
N GLY A 95 5.19 -1.78 -18.90
CA GLY A 95 3.85 -1.59 -18.35
C GLY A 95 3.89 -1.33 -16.84
N GLU A 96 4.61 -2.18 -16.10
CA GLU A 96 4.80 -2.04 -14.65
C GLU A 96 5.52 -0.73 -14.31
N ALA A 97 6.61 -0.41 -15.02
CA ALA A 97 7.32 0.85 -14.84
C ALA A 97 6.38 2.06 -14.98
N ARG A 98 5.54 2.08 -16.03
CA ARG A 98 4.55 3.14 -16.23
C ARG A 98 3.53 3.21 -15.10
N ALA A 99 3.07 2.07 -14.57
CA ALA A 99 2.14 2.04 -13.45
C ALA A 99 2.77 2.66 -12.20
N TRP A 100 4.01 2.28 -11.87
CA TRP A 100 4.77 2.86 -10.76
C TRP A 100 5.06 4.35 -10.93
N SER A 101 5.39 4.78 -12.15
CA SER A 101 5.58 6.19 -12.47
C SER A 101 4.31 7.02 -12.25
N GLN A 102 3.15 6.47 -12.64
CA GLN A 102 1.85 7.09 -12.38
C GLN A 102 1.54 7.14 -10.89
N ASP A 103 1.84 6.07 -10.15
CA ASP A 103 1.67 6.03 -8.69
C ASP A 103 2.50 7.13 -8.00
N ALA A 104 3.77 7.29 -8.37
CA ALA A 104 4.64 8.35 -7.89
C ALA A 104 4.03 9.75 -8.14
N SER A 105 3.51 10.00 -9.34
CA SER A 105 2.84 11.26 -9.69
C SER A 105 1.60 11.51 -8.84
N LYS A 106 0.77 10.48 -8.64
CA LYS A 106 -0.46 10.57 -7.82
C LYS A 106 -0.13 10.79 -6.34
N ALA A 107 0.89 10.10 -5.80
CA ALA A 107 1.38 10.29 -4.45
C ALA A 107 1.93 11.71 -4.23
N ALA A 108 2.70 12.24 -5.19
CA ALA A 108 3.19 13.62 -5.13
C ALA A 108 2.05 14.66 -5.16
N LYS A 109 0.98 14.43 -5.93
CA LYS A 109 -0.22 15.28 -5.94
C LYS A 109 -0.96 15.24 -4.59
N ALA A 110 -1.09 14.05 -3.99
CA ALA A 110 -1.68 13.90 -2.66
C ALA A 110 -0.84 14.60 -1.58
N LEU A 111 0.49 14.51 -1.65
CA LEU A 111 1.41 15.23 -0.77
C LEU A 111 1.24 16.75 -0.89
N ALA A 112 1.18 17.28 -2.11
CA ALA A 112 0.94 18.69 -2.35
C ALA A 112 -0.42 19.15 -1.80
N PHE A 113 -1.45 18.31 -1.95
CA PHE A 113 -2.78 18.55 -1.39
C PHE A 113 -2.78 18.62 0.13
N VAL A 114 -2.17 17.64 0.83
CA VAL A 114 -2.04 17.63 2.29
C VAL A 114 -1.36 18.92 2.79
N ARG A 115 -0.25 19.30 2.14
CA ARG A 115 0.50 20.53 2.49
C ARG A 115 -0.33 21.80 2.28
N ALA A 116 -1.05 21.89 1.17
CA ALA A 116 -1.85 23.06 0.84
C ALA A 116 -3.06 23.24 1.77
N GLN A 117 -3.67 22.12 2.20
CA GLN A 117 -4.85 22.12 3.06
C GLN A 117 -4.49 22.14 4.56
N GLY A 118 -3.22 21.89 4.93
CA GLY A 118 -2.80 21.83 6.33
C GLY A 118 -3.46 20.68 7.10
N LEU A 119 -3.72 19.55 6.43
CA LEU A 119 -4.37 18.40 7.04
C LEU A 119 -3.47 17.79 8.12
N ARG A 120 -4.09 17.34 9.22
CA ARG A 120 -3.38 16.66 10.30
C ARG A 120 -3.27 15.17 10.01
N PRO A 121 -2.13 14.54 10.34
CA PRO A 121 -1.99 13.09 10.26
C PRO A 121 -3.02 12.37 11.14
N HIS A 122 -3.47 11.20 10.69
CA HIS A 122 -4.38 10.31 11.41
C HIS A 122 -3.92 8.85 11.34
N MET A 123 -4.45 8.04 12.25
CA MET A 123 -4.24 6.59 12.21
C MET A 123 -5.02 5.96 11.05
N PHE A 124 -4.44 4.93 10.46
CA PHE A 124 -5.09 4.10 9.45
C PHE A 124 -6.12 3.16 10.10
N VAL A 125 -7.23 2.85 9.41
CA VAL A 125 -8.41 2.16 10.00
C VAL A 125 -9.04 1.05 9.14
N PHE A 126 -8.41 0.58 8.06
CA PHE A 126 -9.02 -0.37 7.11
C PHE A 126 -8.39 -1.78 7.07
N ASP A 127 -7.79 -2.23 8.17
CA ASP A 127 -7.13 -3.54 8.23
C ASP A 127 -8.11 -4.69 7.95
N GLN A 128 -9.32 -4.61 8.51
CA GLN A 128 -10.32 -5.66 8.39
C GLN A 128 -10.79 -5.82 6.93
N GLU A 129 -11.02 -4.71 6.24
CA GLU A 129 -11.42 -4.70 4.83
C GLU A 129 -10.33 -5.29 3.94
N LEU A 130 -9.05 -4.98 4.22
CA LEU A 130 -7.92 -5.55 3.50
C LEU A 130 -7.76 -7.05 3.76
N ASP A 131 -7.89 -7.49 5.02
CA ASP A 131 -7.85 -8.91 5.37
C ASP A 131 -8.95 -9.70 4.65
N ASP A 132 -10.15 -9.13 4.54
CA ASP A 132 -11.28 -9.73 3.83
C ASP A 132 -11.01 -9.86 2.33
N ILE A 133 -10.46 -8.81 1.69
CA ILE A 133 -10.06 -8.83 0.28
C ILE A 133 -8.98 -9.92 0.05
N GLN A 134 -7.92 -9.90 0.84
CA GLN A 134 -6.81 -10.86 0.73
C GLN A 134 -7.23 -12.30 0.99
N ARG A 135 -8.21 -12.51 1.87
CA ARG A 135 -8.78 -13.84 2.11
C ARG A 135 -9.51 -14.33 0.86
N HIS A 136 -10.40 -13.53 0.28
CA HIS A 136 -11.12 -13.91 -0.93
C HIS A 136 -10.20 -14.09 -2.14
N GLU A 137 -9.16 -13.27 -2.24
CA GLU A 137 -8.11 -13.41 -3.25
C GLU A 137 -7.40 -14.76 -3.16
N ARG A 138 -6.92 -15.13 -1.96
CA ARG A 138 -6.28 -16.43 -1.73
C ARG A 138 -7.21 -17.59 -2.05
N GLU A 139 -8.46 -17.53 -1.59
CA GLU A 139 -9.46 -18.58 -1.84
C GLU A 139 -9.63 -18.89 -3.33
N TRP A 140 -9.73 -17.87 -4.19
CA TRP A 140 -9.94 -18.12 -5.62
C TRP A 140 -8.63 -18.44 -6.35
N LEU A 141 -7.50 -17.87 -5.90
CA LEU A 141 -6.17 -18.19 -6.43
C LEU A 141 -5.80 -19.65 -6.19
N ASP A 142 -6.09 -20.21 -5.02
CA ASP A 142 -5.82 -21.62 -4.72
C ASP A 142 -6.56 -22.55 -5.70
N VAL A 143 -7.83 -22.23 -5.99
CA VAL A 143 -8.63 -22.96 -6.99
C VAL A 143 -8.07 -22.76 -8.40
N HIS A 144 -7.63 -21.55 -8.71
CA HIS A 144 -7.00 -21.23 -9.99
C HIS A 144 -5.71 -22.03 -10.21
N ILE A 145 -4.82 -22.08 -9.22
CA ILE A 145 -3.56 -22.83 -9.28
C ILE A 145 -3.80 -24.33 -9.36
N ALA A 146 -4.84 -24.85 -8.69
CA ALA A 146 -5.24 -26.24 -8.81
C ALA A 146 -5.78 -26.59 -10.21
N CYS A 147 -6.28 -25.59 -10.95
CA CYS A 147 -6.77 -25.76 -12.30
C CYS A 147 -5.61 -25.93 -13.29
N LYS A 148 -5.59 -27.06 -13.99
CA LYS A 148 -4.55 -27.36 -15.01
C LYS A 148 -4.82 -26.72 -16.38
N ALA A 149 -5.91 -25.96 -16.51
CA ALA A 149 -6.20 -25.20 -17.72
C ALA A 149 -5.25 -24.00 -17.85
N LYS A 150 -5.16 -23.41 -19.04
CA LYS A 150 -4.41 -22.14 -19.20
C LYS A 150 -5.05 -21.05 -18.35
N TRP A 151 -4.24 -20.12 -17.84
CA TRP A 151 -4.68 -19.04 -16.94
C TRP A 151 -5.92 -18.30 -17.46
N ASN A 152 -5.90 -17.92 -18.74
CA ASN A 152 -6.98 -17.21 -19.44
C ASN A 152 -8.21 -18.08 -19.79
N GLU A 153 -8.14 -19.39 -19.60
CA GLU A 153 -9.22 -20.35 -19.88
C GLU A 153 -9.83 -20.93 -18.59
N THR A 154 -9.24 -20.65 -17.42
CA THR A 154 -9.64 -21.23 -16.13
C THR A 154 -11.09 -20.95 -15.75
N GLU A 155 -11.64 -19.78 -16.09
CA GLU A 155 -13.05 -19.43 -15.86
C GLU A 155 -14.01 -20.28 -16.69
N HIS A 156 -13.55 -20.85 -17.80
CA HIS A 156 -14.32 -21.76 -18.66
C HIS A 156 -14.12 -23.23 -18.30
N CYS A 157 -13.26 -23.53 -17.32
CA CYS A 157 -13.03 -24.89 -16.86
C CYS A 157 -14.32 -25.47 -16.26
N PRO A 158 -14.85 -26.62 -16.74
CA PRO A 158 -16.09 -27.20 -16.23
C PRO A 158 -16.07 -27.52 -14.73
N THR A 159 -14.89 -27.76 -14.17
CA THR A 159 -14.71 -28.18 -12.77
C THR A 159 -14.42 -27.02 -11.83
N HIS A 160 -13.64 -26.02 -12.27
CA HIS A 160 -13.13 -24.95 -11.39
C HIS A 160 -13.67 -23.57 -11.74
N GLY A 161 -14.15 -23.36 -12.97
CA GLY A 161 -14.51 -22.04 -13.49
C GLY A 161 -15.55 -21.32 -12.64
N ALA A 162 -16.63 -22.01 -12.27
CA ALA A 162 -17.67 -21.43 -11.42
C ALA A 162 -17.15 -20.97 -10.04
N ALA A 163 -16.21 -21.72 -9.44
CA ALA A 163 -15.64 -21.36 -8.14
C ALA A 163 -14.67 -20.17 -8.26
N ILE A 164 -13.88 -20.11 -9.33
CA ILE A 164 -12.98 -18.98 -9.64
C ILE A 164 -13.79 -17.71 -9.87
N THR A 165 -14.80 -17.75 -10.74
CA THR A 165 -15.67 -16.60 -11.02
C THR A 165 -16.38 -16.11 -9.75
N ALA A 166 -16.95 -17.04 -8.96
CA ALA A 166 -17.61 -16.66 -7.70
C ALA A 166 -16.63 -16.07 -6.68
N GLY A 167 -15.40 -16.57 -6.62
CA GLY A 167 -14.35 -16.06 -5.73
C GLY A 167 -13.85 -14.67 -6.13
N ARG A 168 -13.64 -14.43 -7.43
CA ARG A 168 -13.34 -13.10 -7.99
C ARG A 168 -14.45 -12.10 -7.69
N GLU A 169 -15.71 -12.51 -7.82
CA GLU A 169 -16.84 -11.65 -7.47
C GLU A 169 -16.86 -11.32 -5.97
N ARG A 170 -16.55 -12.27 -5.08
CA ARG A 170 -16.41 -11.97 -3.64
C ARG A 170 -15.28 -10.98 -3.35
N GLN A 171 -14.12 -11.15 -3.98
CA GLN A 171 -13.01 -10.19 -3.87
C GLN A 171 -13.47 -8.80 -4.33
N ARG A 172 -14.13 -8.72 -5.50
CA ARG A 172 -14.67 -7.45 -6.03
C ARG A 172 -15.66 -6.80 -5.08
N GLN A 173 -16.58 -7.56 -4.49
CA GLN A 173 -17.54 -7.02 -3.51
C GLN A 173 -16.85 -6.54 -2.22
N ALA A 174 -15.80 -7.21 -1.77
CA ALA A 174 -14.98 -6.75 -0.65
C ALA A 174 -14.23 -5.45 -0.98
N THR A 175 -13.69 -5.31 -2.19
CA THR A 175 -13.10 -4.05 -2.68
C THR A 175 -14.13 -2.91 -2.73
N ILE A 176 -15.36 -3.18 -3.15
CA ILE A 176 -16.46 -2.20 -3.11
C ILE A 176 -16.80 -1.83 -1.66
N ALA A 177 -16.78 -2.79 -0.73
CA ALA A 177 -16.97 -2.52 0.69
C ALA A 177 -15.86 -1.61 1.25
N LEU A 178 -14.59 -1.85 0.89
CA LEU A 178 -13.48 -0.97 1.22
C LEU A 178 -13.73 0.46 0.71
N ARG A 179 -14.18 0.64 -0.54
CA ARG A 179 -14.51 1.98 -1.07
C ARG A 179 -15.56 2.69 -0.22
N LYS A 180 -16.63 1.97 0.16
CA LYS A 180 -17.69 2.52 1.03
C LYS A 180 -17.17 2.87 2.42
N ALA A 181 -16.29 2.04 2.98
CA ALA A 181 -15.63 2.29 4.26
C ALA A 181 -14.76 3.55 4.20
N VAL A 182 -13.97 3.72 3.13
CA VAL A 182 -13.15 4.92 2.89
C VAL A 182 -14.01 6.17 2.83
N HIS A 183 -15.06 6.19 2.01
CA HIS A 183 -15.96 7.34 1.92
C HIS A 183 -16.64 7.67 3.25
N THR A 184 -17.06 6.64 3.98
CA THR A 184 -17.69 6.82 5.30
C THR A 184 -16.69 7.40 6.29
N ALA A 185 -15.48 6.85 6.37
CA ALA A 185 -14.44 7.30 7.27
C ALA A 185 -14.00 8.74 6.95
N MET A 186 -13.84 9.08 5.67
CA MET A 186 -13.51 10.45 5.25
C MET A 186 -14.58 11.45 5.71
N ARG A 187 -15.86 11.16 5.48
CA ARG A 187 -16.96 12.01 5.95
C ARG A 187 -16.96 12.16 7.47
N VAL A 188 -16.74 11.07 8.22
CA VAL A 188 -16.66 11.14 9.68
C VAL A 188 -15.43 11.96 10.12
N ALA A 189 -14.30 11.88 9.42
CA ALA A 189 -13.12 12.67 9.72
C ALA A 189 -13.32 14.17 9.46
N GLU A 190 -14.14 14.53 8.47
CA GLU A 190 -14.57 15.92 8.22
C GLU A 190 -15.49 16.44 9.34
N GLU A 191 -16.43 15.62 9.81
CA GLU A 191 -17.40 15.99 10.85
C GLU A 191 -16.81 15.93 12.27
N HIS A 192 -15.87 15.02 12.51
CA HIS A 192 -15.33 14.65 13.81
C HIS A 192 -13.81 14.39 13.78
N PRO A 193 -12.99 15.41 13.47
CA PRO A 193 -11.54 15.25 13.33
C PRO A 193 -10.87 14.70 14.60
N GLU A 194 -11.44 14.94 15.78
CA GLU A 194 -10.95 14.46 17.08
C GLU A 194 -10.93 12.93 17.21
N LYS A 195 -11.74 12.22 16.41
CA LYS A 195 -11.79 10.74 16.42
C LYS A 195 -10.63 10.11 15.65
N PHE A 196 -9.96 10.89 14.80
CA PHE A 196 -8.92 10.40 13.89
C PHE A 196 -7.54 10.93 14.23
N THR A 197 -7.43 11.99 15.02
CA THR A 197 -6.13 12.45 15.52
C THR A 197 -5.46 11.36 16.36
N ALA A 198 -4.26 10.93 15.96
CA ALA A 198 -3.37 10.21 16.86
C ALA A 198 -3.24 11.06 18.13
N SER A 199 -3.51 10.48 19.31
CA SER A 199 -3.52 11.22 20.58
C SER A 199 -2.17 11.92 20.77
N THR A 200 -2.11 13.23 20.50
CA THR A 200 -1.01 14.09 20.90
C THR A 200 -1.19 14.49 22.35
N ASN A 201 -1.46 13.53 23.25
CA ASN A 201 -1.29 13.83 24.67
C ASN A 201 0.20 14.16 24.84
N PRO A 202 0.55 15.40 25.19
CA PRO A 202 1.87 15.60 25.76
C PRO A 202 1.92 14.68 26.98
N ARG A 203 3.00 13.90 27.12
CA ARG A 203 3.31 13.36 28.44
C ARG A 203 3.18 14.53 29.41
N PRO A 204 2.45 14.38 30.54
CA PRO A 204 2.40 15.44 31.52
C PRO A 204 3.85 15.75 31.86
N ASP A 205 4.27 16.98 31.54
CA ASP A 205 5.52 17.53 32.03
C ASP A 205 5.46 17.38 33.54
N GLY A 206 6.18 16.37 34.03
CA GLY A 206 6.46 16.16 35.44
C GLY A 206 7.35 17.30 35.89
N SER A 207 6.74 18.46 36.05
CA SER A 207 7.25 19.56 36.84
C SER A 207 6.69 19.43 38.25
N ARG A 208 7.57 19.71 39.22
CA ARG A 208 7.44 19.71 40.69
C ARG A 208 7.97 18.43 41.35
N ASP A 209 9.01 18.44 42.18
CA ASP A 209 9.81 19.51 42.80
C ASP A 209 11.24 18.98 43.03
#